data_AF-A0A9X0SJP5-F1
#
_entry.id   AF-A0A9X0SJP5-F1
#
_cell.length_a   1.000
_cell.length_b   1.000
_cell.length_c   1.000
_cell.angle_alpha   90.00
_cell.angle_beta   90.00
_cell.angle_gamma   90.00
#
_symmetry.space_group_name_H-M   'P 1'
#
loop_
_entity.id
_entity.type
_entity.pdbx_description
1 polymer ?
#
loop_
_entity_poly.entity_id
_entity_poly.type
_entity_poly.pdbx_seq_one_letter_code
_entity_poly.pdbx_strand_id
1 'polypeptide(L)'
;MNISRKIEVEQLRNRKSELFDKEVLNILNGQVMYEEFKNKKLMGDSDYAPFNEAMCVNPATTQVFDEDFIKTRAEGHNSSVESYTKKVINPLKNLFTKKYKCIVLWFGEDMFCQMNLLTIFSYLEQSCYEGKVYLNSFREDEFKVNQIELELGDYSTIYNEVLVNHKKTYHKVPPVMYQAIDLYLEMLKEDNIVMKFISKNKGLSNQELLTKLFYLFPTIGYGDSQYIKLINKIKKEAEPKI
;
A
#
# COMPACT_ATOMS: atom_id res chain seq x y z
N MET A 1 -12.82 -4.61 -17.20
CA MET A 1 -13.84 -5.40 -16.49
C MET A 1 -13.13 -6.50 -15.73
N ASN A 2 -13.49 -6.79 -14.47
CA ASN A 2 -13.23 -8.13 -13.94
C ASN A 2 -14.44 -8.57 -13.10
N ILE A 3 -15.41 -9.21 -13.77
CA ILE A 3 -16.59 -9.83 -13.13
C ILE A 3 -16.14 -10.80 -12.02
N SER A 4 -14.95 -11.39 -12.18
CA SER A 4 -14.31 -12.27 -11.19
C SER A 4 -14.23 -11.63 -9.80
N ARG A 5 -13.84 -10.35 -9.69
CA ARG A 5 -13.69 -9.69 -8.37
C ARG A 5 -14.99 -9.61 -7.59
N LYS A 6 -16.07 -9.24 -8.28
CA LYS A 6 -17.39 -9.14 -7.65
C LYS A 6 -17.81 -10.51 -7.12
N ILE A 7 -17.68 -11.55 -7.96
CA ILE A 7 -18.04 -12.92 -7.60
C ILE A 7 -17.22 -13.39 -6.40
N GLU A 8 -15.91 -13.18 -6.40
CA GLU A 8 -15.03 -13.59 -5.30
C GLU A 8 -15.42 -12.93 -3.97
N VAL A 9 -15.67 -11.62 -3.97
CA VAL A 9 -16.07 -10.90 -2.75
C VAL A 9 -17.46 -11.34 -2.28
N GLU A 10 -18.41 -11.57 -3.19
CA GLU A 10 -19.74 -12.10 -2.84
C GLU A 10 -19.64 -13.51 -2.25
N GLN A 11 -18.79 -14.38 -2.81
CA GLN A 11 -18.54 -15.72 -2.27
C GLN A 11 -17.86 -15.67 -0.90
N LEU A 12 -16.92 -14.75 -0.68
CA LEU A 12 -16.32 -14.54 0.64
C LEU A 12 -17.37 -14.07 1.64
N ARG A 13 -18.19 -13.06 1.28
CA ARG A 13 -19.26 -12.56 2.14
C ARG A 13 -20.27 -13.64 2.50
N ASN A 14 -20.64 -14.51 1.56
CA ASN A 14 -21.57 -15.60 1.85
C ASN A 14 -20.98 -16.64 2.83
N ARG A 15 -19.65 -16.83 2.83
CA ARG A 15 -18.96 -17.75 3.75
C ARG A 15 -18.60 -17.12 5.10
N LYS A 16 -18.46 -15.80 5.14
CA LYS A 16 -17.90 -15.01 6.26
C LYS A 16 -18.70 -13.73 6.48
N SER A 17 -20.02 -13.84 6.57
CA SER A 17 -20.92 -12.68 6.64
C SER A 17 -20.63 -11.76 7.84
N GLU A 18 -20.11 -12.31 8.92
CA GLU A 18 -19.69 -11.59 10.13
C GLU A 18 -18.60 -10.54 9.86
N LEU A 19 -17.80 -10.70 8.80
CA LEU A 19 -16.75 -9.78 8.39
C LEU A 19 -17.26 -8.60 7.53
N PHE A 20 -18.58 -8.52 7.33
CA PHE A 20 -19.25 -7.49 6.53
C PHE A 20 -20.39 -6.79 7.30
N ASP A 21 -20.38 -6.91 8.63
CA ASP A 21 -21.37 -6.32 9.54
C ASP A 21 -20.92 -4.95 10.09
N LYS A 22 -21.82 -4.23 10.77
CA LYS A 22 -21.67 -2.84 11.23
C LYS A 22 -20.50 -2.58 12.19
N GLU A 23 -20.02 -3.61 12.88
CA GLU A 23 -18.88 -3.51 13.82
C GLU A 23 -17.54 -3.82 13.14
N VAL A 24 -17.52 -3.88 11.81
CA VAL A 24 -16.33 -4.14 10.98
C VAL A 24 -15.92 -2.89 10.20
N LEU A 25 -14.61 -2.66 10.13
CA LEU A 25 -14.00 -1.69 9.21
C LEU A 25 -13.17 -2.44 8.16
N ASN A 26 -13.47 -2.23 6.88
CA ASN A 26 -12.68 -2.72 5.77
C ASN A 26 -11.73 -1.62 5.25
N ILE A 27 -10.41 -1.84 5.31
CA ILE A 27 -9.41 -0.91 4.75
C ILE A 27 -8.96 -1.45 3.39
N LEU A 28 -9.16 -0.66 2.34
CA LEU A 28 -8.88 -1.02 0.95
C LEU A 28 -7.62 -0.28 0.47
N ASN A 29 -6.66 -0.98 -0.14
CA ASN A 29 -5.44 -0.33 -0.63
C ASN A 29 -5.71 0.56 -1.86
N GLY A 30 -5.94 1.85 -1.62
CA GLY A 30 -6.11 2.88 -2.63
C GLY A 30 -7.54 3.17 -3.08
N GLN A 31 -7.71 4.36 -3.69
CA GLN A 31 -9.00 4.91 -4.09
C GLN A 31 -9.73 4.08 -5.16
N VAL A 32 -8.99 3.50 -6.11
CA VAL A 32 -9.57 2.76 -7.23
C VAL A 32 -10.37 1.54 -6.73
N MET A 33 -9.79 0.78 -5.81
CA MET A 33 -10.45 -0.37 -5.19
C MET A 33 -11.66 0.06 -4.37
N TYR A 34 -11.53 1.15 -3.62
CA TYR A 34 -12.64 1.72 -2.87
C TYR A 34 -13.83 2.12 -3.75
N GLU A 35 -13.60 2.85 -4.84
CA GLU A 35 -14.68 3.22 -5.76
C GLU A 35 -15.29 2.00 -6.43
N GLU A 36 -14.48 0.99 -6.78
CA GLU A 36 -14.99 -0.27 -7.33
C GLU A 36 -15.94 -0.97 -6.35
N PHE A 37 -15.52 -1.11 -5.09
CA PHE A 37 -16.27 -1.80 -4.04
C PHE A 37 -17.54 -1.03 -3.66
N LYS A 38 -17.44 0.31 -3.59
CA LYS A 38 -18.56 1.22 -3.35
C LYS A 38 -19.63 1.12 -4.44
N ASN A 39 -19.22 1.27 -5.70
CA ASN A 39 -20.15 1.27 -6.83
C ASN A 39 -20.90 -0.06 -6.95
N LYS A 40 -20.27 -1.16 -6.54
CA LYS A 40 -20.83 -2.51 -6.57
C LYS A 40 -21.50 -2.93 -5.25
N LYS A 41 -21.47 -2.10 -4.22
CA LYS A 41 -22.03 -2.37 -2.88
C LYS A 41 -21.51 -3.68 -2.27
N LEU A 42 -20.21 -3.92 -2.34
CA LEU A 42 -19.60 -5.19 -1.95
C LEU A 42 -19.43 -5.36 -0.43
N MET A 43 -19.39 -4.25 0.32
CA MET A 43 -19.01 -4.26 1.74
C MET A 43 -20.17 -4.53 2.72
N GLY A 44 -21.37 -4.85 2.23
CA GLY A 44 -22.52 -5.13 3.09
C GLY A 44 -22.85 -3.94 3.99
N ASP A 45 -23.00 -4.19 5.29
CA ASP A 45 -23.32 -3.20 6.31
C ASP A 45 -22.06 -2.64 7.02
N SER A 46 -20.87 -3.14 6.67
CA SER A 46 -19.60 -2.68 7.25
C SER A 46 -19.21 -1.29 6.76
N ASP A 47 -18.44 -0.59 7.60
CA ASP A 47 -17.73 0.60 7.17
C ASP A 47 -16.52 0.20 6.33
N TYR A 48 -16.12 1.07 5.40
CA TYR A 48 -14.93 0.84 4.59
C TYR A 48 -14.28 2.15 4.16
N ALA A 49 -12.95 2.14 4.08
CA ALA A 49 -12.14 3.31 3.79
C ALA A 49 -10.96 2.98 2.85
N PRO A 50 -10.59 3.89 1.94
CA PRO A 50 -9.37 3.74 1.17
C PRO A 50 -8.14 4.17 1.98
N PHE A 51 -7.08 3.37 1.94
CA PHE A 51 -5.74 3.79 2.32
C PHE A 51 -5.02 4.42 1.11
N ASN A 52 -5.01 5.75 1.06
CA ASN A 52 -4.60 6.54 -0.11
C ASN A 52 -3.15 7.06 -0.04
N GLU A 53 -2.25 6.25 0.49
CA GLU A 53 -0.84 6.61 0.69
C GLU A 53 0.08 5.70 -0.16
N ALA A 54 1.29 6.19 -0.44
CA ALA A 54 2.35 5.49 -1.14
C ALA A 54 3.59 5.39 -0.26
N MET A 55 3.63 4.42 0.66
CA MET A 55 4.68 4.31 1.68
C MET A 55 6.04 3.88 1.11
N CYS A 56 6.09 3.39 -0.14
CA CYS A 56 7.34 3.08 -0.83
C CYS A 56 8.14 4.32 -1.27
N VAL A 57 7.58 5.52 -1.18
CA VAL A 57 8.25 6.77 -1.56
C VAL A 57 8.20 7.77 -0.44
N ASN A 58 9.18 8.68 -0.43
CA ASN A 58 9.36 9.75 0.54
C ASN A 58 9.63 9.25 1.97
N PRO A 59 10.24 10.08 2.83
CA PRO A 59 10.47 9.74 4.23
C PRO A 59 9.18 9.52 5.03
N ALA A 60 9.27 8.77 6.12
CA ALA A 60 8.22 8.60 7.11
C ALA A 60 8.78 8.80 8.54
N THR A 61 7.91 9.01 9.51
CA THR A 61 8.25 9.21 10.93
C THR A 61 7.80 8.03 11.77
N THR A 62 8.34 7.89 12.98
CA THR A 62 8.05 6.78 13.89
C THR A 62 6.58 6.64 14.25
N GLN A 63 5.90 7.74 14.57
CA GLN A 63 4.50 7.72 14.98
C GLN A 63 3.60 7.87 13.77
N VAL A 64 2.78 6.86 13.50
CA VAL A 64 1.94 6.82 12.29
C VAL A 64 0.72 7.71 12.47
N PHE A 65 0.47 8.59 11.49
CA PHE A 65 -0.64 9.56 11.44
C PHE A 65 -0.64 10.66 12.51
N ASP A 66 0.47 10.87 13.22
CA ASP A 66 0.62 12.07 14.04
C ASP A 66 0.88 13.32 13.19
N GLU A 67 0.97 14.49 13.83
CA GLU A 67 1.16 15.76 13.12
C GLU A 67 2.47 15.80 12.33
N ASP A 68 3.55 15.23 12.88
CA ASP A 68 4.86 15.17 12.23
C ASP A 68 4.86 14.21 11.03
N PHE A 69 4.17 13.07 11.13
CA PHE A 69 3.92 12.17 10.02
C PHE A 69 3.19 12.91 8.90
N ILE A 70 2.05 13.53 9.22
CA ILE A 70 1.22 14.24 8.24
C ILE A 70 2.04 15.31 7.52
N LYS A 71 2.82 16.11 8.26
CA LYS A 71 3.68 17.14 7.68
C LYS A 71 4.77 16.56 6.78
N THR A 72 5.49 15.55 7.27
CA THR A 72 6.57 14.88 6.54
C THR A 72 6.07 14.27 5.23
N ARG A 73 4.93 13.58 5.28
CA ARG A 73 4.34 12.94 4.10
C ARG A 73 3.77 13.97 3.11
N ALA A 74 3.11 15.02 3.60
CA ALA A 74 2.61 16.10 2.75
C ALA A 74 3.76 16.78 1.97
N GLU A 75 4.85 17.12 2.66
CA GLU A 75 6.04 17.72 2.06
C GLU A 75 6.68 16.81 1.02
N GLY A 76 6.88 15.52 1.34
CA GLY A 76 7.45 14.55 0.39
C GLY A 76 6.62 14.38 -0.88
N HIS A 77 5.30 14.53 -0.79
CA HIS A 77 4.40 14.48 -1.96
C HIS A 77 4.28 15.81 -2.69
N ASN A 78 5.01 16.86 -2.27
CA ASN A 78 4.85 18.24 -2.75
C ASN A 78 3.39 18.71 -2.65
N SER A 79 2.75 18.41 -1.52
CA SER A 79 1.36 18.72 -1.22
C SER A 79 1.26 19.60 0.03
N SER A 80 0.19 20.37 0.15
CA SER A 80 -0.11 21.04 1.42
C SER A 80 -0.61 20.04 2.46
N VAL A 81 -0.39 20.33 3.75
CA VAL A 81 -0.95 19.53 4.85
C VAL A 81 -2.47 19.37 4.71
N GLU A 82 -3.18 20.43 4.30
CA GLU A 82 -4.63 20.37 4.08
C GLU A 82 -5.02 19.38 2.96
N SER A 83 -4.33 19.45 1.82
CA SER A 83 -4.60 18.56 0.68
C SER A 83 -4.29 17.11 1.02
N TYR A 84 -3.17 16.88 1.71
CA TYR A 84 -2.78 15.58 2.22
C TYR A 84 -3.82 15.02 3.21
N THR A 85 -4.21 15.81 4.21
CA THR A 85 -5.23 15.43 5.20
C THR A 85 -6.55 15.07 4.53
N LYS A 86 -7.00 15.86 3.55
CA LYS A 86 -8.22 15.56 2.79
C LYS A 86 -8.15 14.24 2.03
N LYS A 87 -6.98 13.90 1.49
CA LYS A 87 -6.77 12.72 0.65
C LYS A 87 -6.52 11.44 1.45
N VAL A 88 -5.77 11.53 2.56
CA VAL A 88 -5.24 10.37 3.30
C VAL A 88 -5.91 10.21 4.66
N ILE A 89 -5.97 11.29 5.45
CA ILE A 89 -6.39 11.23 6.86
C ILE A 89 -7.92 11.23 6.99
N ASN A 90 -8.61 12.13 6.30
CA ASN A 90 -10.07 12.26 6.38
C ASN A 90 -10.82 10.97 5.99
N PRO A 91 -10.43 10.23 4.92
CA PRO A 91 -11.05 8.95 4.60
C PRO A 91 -10.89 7.90 5.71
N LEU A 92 -9.80 7.96 6.47
CA LEU A 92 -9.52 7.05 7.59
C LEU A 92 -10.11 7.52 8.91
N LYS A 93 -10.89 8.61 8.97
CA LYS A 93 -11.42 9.17 10.22
C LYS A 93 -12.06 8.11 11.14
N ASN A 94 -12.82 7.19 10.56
CA ASN A 94 -13.46 6.11 11.31
C ASN A 94 -12.47 5.18 12.03
N LEU A 95 -11.30 4.89 11.42
CA LEU A 95 -10.23 4.12 12.04
C LEU A 95 -9.74 4.76 13.35
N PHE A 96 -9.80 6.09 13.45
CA PHE A 96 -9.31 6.84 14.59
C PHE A 96 -10.38 7.06 15.67
N THR A 97 -11.66 7.14 15.27
CA THR A 97 -12.72 7.61 16.17
C THR A 97 -13.69 6.53 16.62
N LYS A 98 -13.77 5.38 15.93
CA LYS A 98 -14.70 4.29 16.27
C LYS A 98 -13.93 3.09 16.81
N LYS A 99 -14.55 2.39 17.77
CA LYS A 99 -14.06 1.11 18.28
C LYS A 99 -14.71 -0.02 17.49
N TYR A 100 -13.99 -0.53 16.49
CA TYR A 100 -14.41 -1.72 15.73
C TYR A 100 -14.03 -3.00 16.47
N LYS A 101 -14.86 -4.03 16.38
CA LYS A 101 -14.49 -5.37 16.88
C LYS A 101 -13.56 -6.10 15.92
N CYS A 102 -13.62 -5.73 14.65
CA CYS A 102 -12.88 -6.37 13.59
C CYS A 102 -12.42 -5.33 12.54
N ILE A 103 -11.17 -5.46 12.10
CA ILE A 103 -10.62 -4.73 10.95
C ILE A 103 -10.23 -5.76 9.90
N VAL A 104 -10.68 -5.54 8.67
CA VAL A 104 -10.38 -6.39 7.52
C VAL A 104 -9.56 -5.59 6.52
N LEU A 105 -8.36 -6.07 6.21
CA LEU A 105 -7.39 -5.39 5.37
C LEU A 105 -7.37 -6.04 3.99
N TRP A 106 -7.54 -5.25 2.93
CA TRP A 106 -7.54 -5.72 1.54
C TRP A 106 -6.31 -5.19 0.80
N PHE A 107 -5.26 -6.01 0.77
CA PHE A 107 -3.95 -5.61 0.25
C PHE A 107 -3.39 -6.71 -0.65
N GLY A 108 -2.89 -6.32 -1.82
CA GLY A 108 -2.25 -7.23 -2.75
C GLY A 108 -0.88 -7.72 -2.26
N GLU A 109 -0.27 -8.60 -3.04
CA GLU A 109 1.01 -9.25 -2.70
C GLU A 109 2.25 -8.50 -3.19
N ASP A 110 2.09 -7.42 -3.96
CA ASP A 110 3.21 -6.61 -4.43
C ASP A 110 3.83 -5.75 -3.32
N MET A 111 5.06 -5.29 -3.57
CA MET A 111 5.83 -4.47 -2.64
C MET A 111 5.08 -3.21 -2.18
N PHE A 112 4.39 -2.53 -3.09
CA PHE A 112 3.64 -1.32 -2.78
C PHE A 112 2.53 -1.58 -1.76
N CYS A 113 1.73 -2.61 -2.00
CA CYS A 113 0.68 -3.06 -1.10
C CYS A 113 1.25 -3.46 0.26
N GLN A 114 2.35 -4.20 0.29
CA GLN A 114 2.94 -4.69 1.53
C GLN A 114 3.55 -3.59 2.40
N MET A 115 4.14 -2.54 1.82
CA MET A 115 4.64 -1.40 2.60
C MET A 115 3.51 -0.55 3.19
N ASN A 116 2.42 -0.41 2.44
CA ASN A 116 1.20 0.21 2.94
C ASN A 116 0.56 -0.63 4.08
N LEU A 117 0.53 -1.95 3.92
CA LEU A 117 0.04 -2.89 4.93
C LEU A 117 0.86 -2.80 6.24
N LEU A 118 2.19 -2.79 6.13
CA LEU A 118 3.09 -2.64 7.29
C LEU A 118 2.80 -1.34 8.07
N THR A 119 2.44 -0.26 7.37
CA THR A 119 2.07 1.02 8.00
C THR A 119 0.78 0.91 8.79
N ILE A 120 -0.23 0.22 8.27
CA ILE A 120 -1.47 -0.05 9.02
C ILE A 120 -1.19 -0.93 10.23
N PHE A 121 -0.40 -1.99 10.11
CA PHE A 121 -0.04 -2.82 11.27
C PHE A 121 0.65 -2.02 12.37
N SER A 122 1.64 -1.18 12.01
CA SER A 122 2.29 -0.30 12.98
C SER A 122 1.29 0.63 13.68
N TYR A 123 0.37 1.24 12.93
CA TYR A 123 -0.66 2.09 13.52
C TYR A 123 -1.58 1.33 14.48
N LEU A 124 -2.03 0.11 14.11
CA LEU A 124 -2.90 -0.70 14.97
C LEU A 124 -2.21 -1.08 16.28
N GLU A 125 -0.92 -1.37 16.25
CA GLU A 125 -0.14 -1.58 17.48
C GLU A 125 0.04 -0.31 18.30
N GLN A 126 0.42 0.81 17.65
CA GLN A 126 0.62 2.10 18.33
C GLN A 126 -0.67 2.64 18.98
N SER A 127 -1.83 2.33 18.41
CA SER A 127 -3.14 2.68 18.94
C SER A 127 -3.71 1.68 19.94
N CYS A 128 -2.96 0.62 20.26
CA CYS A 128 -3.39 -0.48 21.14
C CYS A 128 -4.74 -1.07 20.70
N TYR A 129 -4.91 -1.32 19.40
CA TYR A 129 -6.15 -1.90 18.88
C TYR A 129 -6.34 -3.33 19.42
N GLU A 130 -7.42 -3.55 20.16
CA GLU A 130 -7.73 -4.83 20.84
C GLU A 130 -8.62 -5.77 20.03
N GLY A 131 -9.15 -5.31 18.89
CA GLY A 131 -10.05 -6.11 18.06
C GLY A 131 -9.32 -7.10 17.17
N LYS A 132 -10.08 -7.91 16.44
CA LYS A 132 -9.52 -8.86 15.48
C LYS A 132 -9.04 -8.16 14.22
N VAL A 133 -7.98 -8.70 13.61
CA VAL A 133 -7.47 -8.24 12.32
C VAL A 133 -7.48 -9.42 11.35
N TYR A 134 -8.10 -9.22 10.19
CA TYR A 134 -8.03 -10.18 9.08
C TYR A 134 -7.33 -9.53 7.89
N LEU A 135 -6.48 -10.30 7.21
CA LEU A 135 -5.89 -9.90 5.94
C LEU A 135 -6.52 -10.72 4.82
N ASN A 136 -7.09 -10.02 3.86
CA ASN A 136 -7.47 -10.53 2.55
C ASN A 136 -6.34 -10.19 1.57
N SER A 137 -5.48 -11.17 1.29
CA SER A 137 -4.42 -11.06 0.30
C SER A 137 -4.85 -11.63 -1.04
N PHE A 138 -4.36 -11.06 -2.14
CA PHE A 138 -4.67 -11.50 -3.49
C PHE A 138 -3.61 -11.04 -4.49
N ARG A 139 -3.49 -11.80 -5.57
CA ARG A 139 -2.76 -11.36 -6.77
C ARG A 139 -3.67 -10.50 -7.64
N GLU A 140 -3.14 -9.43 -8.24
CA GLU A 140 -3.95 -8.45 -8.97
C GLU A 140 -4.57 -9.01 -10.26
N ASP A 141 -3.89 -9.97 -10.91
CA ASP A 141 -4.29 -10.63 -12.16
C ASP A 141 -5.41 -11.66 -11.97
N GLU A 142 -5.35 -12.46 -10.90
CA GLU A 142 -6.36 -13.48 -10.58
C GLU A 142 -7.48 -12.95 -9.69
N PHE A 143 -7.12 -12.12 -8.70
CA PHE A 143 -7.97 -11.65 -7.62
C PHE A 143 -8.67 -12.78 -6.84
N LYS A 144 -7.93 -13.86 -6.56
CA LYS A 144 -8.38 -14.91 -5.63
C LYS A 144 -8.02 -14.52 -4.21
N VAL A 145 -9.00 -14.40 -3.32
CA VAL A 145 -8.77 -13.89 -1.97
C VAL A 145 -8.36 -15.02 -1.04
N ASN A 146 -7.16 -14.89 -0.49
CA ASN A 146 -6.70 -15.69 0.64
C ASN A 146 -6.89 -14.88 1.93
N GLN A 147 -7.74 -15.38 2.82
CA GLN A 147 -8.03 -14.72 4.09
C GLN A 147 -7.31 -15.42 5.24
N ILE A 148 -6.62 -14.63 6.06
CA ILE A 148 -5.99 -15.10 7.30
C ILE A 148 -6.35 -14.17 8.46
N GLU A 149 -6.57 -14.75 9.65
CA GLU A 149 -6.58 -13.98 10.91
C GLU A 149 -5.13 -13.68 11.29
N LEU A 150 -4.87 -12.45 11.72
CA LEU A 150 -3.54 -11.99 12.08
C LEU A 150 -3.48 -11.64 13.56
N GLU A 151 -2.41 -12.10 14.19
CA GLU A 151 -1.95 -11.59 15.47
C GLU A 151 -0.93 -10.49 15.19
N LEU A 152 -1.17 -9.31 15.76
CA LEU A 152 -0.20 -8.22 15.73
C LEU A 152 0.94 -8.53 16.70
N GLY A 153 2.16 -8.23 16.29
CA GLY A 153 3.38 -8.43 17.07
C GLY A 153 4.58 -7.85 16.33
N ASP A 154 5.33 -7.00 17.02
CA ASP A 154 6.55 -6.32 16.56
C ASP A 154 6.41 -5.39 15.33
N TYR A 155 5.22 -5.19 14.76
CA TYR A 155 5.06 -4.41 13.52
C TYR A 155 5.42 -2.94 13.66
N SER A 156 5.29 -2.34 14.84
CA SER A 156 5.76 -0.97 15.09
C SER A 156 7.29 -0.90 15.08
N THR A 157 7.98 -1.91 15.63
CA THR A 157 9.44 -2.03 15.55
C THR A 157 9.87 -2.25 14.10
N ILE A 158 9.24 -3.19 13.41
CA ILE A 158 9.53 -3.52 12.01
C ILE A 158 9.31 -2.32 11.10
N TYR A 159 8.23 -1.58 11.30
CA TYR A 159 7.94 -0.34 10.60
C TYR A 159 9.06 0.68 10.77
N ASN A 160 9.52 0.87 12.02
CA ASN A 160 10.64 1.78 12.29
C ASN A 160 11.93 1.30 11.62
N GLU A 161 12.26 0.02 11.69
CA GLU A 161 13.43 -0.53 11.01
C GLU A 161 13.36 -0.31 9.50
N VAL A 162 12.24 -0.69 8.87
CA VAL A 162 12.09 -0.73 7.42
C VAL A 162 11.76 0.62 6.81
N LEU A 163 10.66 1.25 7.23
CA LEU A 163 10.09 2.44 6.55
C LEU A 163 10.67 3.77 7.05
N VAL A 164 11.18 3.81 8.29
CA VAL A 164 11.81 5.01 8.85
C VAL A 164 13.32 4.97 8.69
N ASN A 165 13.94 3.83 9.00
CA ASN A 165 15.40 3.69 9.00
C ASN A 165 15.98 3.00 7.76
N HIS A 166 15.15 2.49 6.86
CA HIS A 166 15.57 1.77 5.65
C HIS A 166 16.53 0.61 5.93
N LYS A 167 16.26 -0.14 7.00
CA LYS A 167 17.02 -1.31 7.43
C LYS A 167 16.17 -2.57 7.27
N LYS A 168 16.87 -3.68 7.00
CA LYS A 168 16.26 -5.00 7.01
C LYS A 168 15.84 -5.37 8.43
N THR A 169 14.66 -5.96 8.55
CA THR A 169 14.20 -6.56 9.81
C THR A 169 14.57 -8.04 9.87
N TYR A 170 14.78 -8.54 11.08
CA TYR A 170 14.92 -9.97 11.38
C TYR A 170 13.78 -10.51 12.25
N HIS A 171 12.81 -9.65 12.58
CA HIS A 171 11.57 -10.07 13.23
C HIS A 171 10.74 -10.93 12.27
N LYS A 172 9.89 -11.78 12.83
CA LYS A 172 9.07 -12.71 12.04
C LYS A 172 7.95 -11.94 11.34
N VAL A 173 7.94 -11.98 10.02
CA VAL A 173 6.85 -11.47 9.18
C VAL A 173 6.35 -12.57 8.22
N PRO A 174 5.13 -12.44 7.66
CA PRO A 174 4.69 -13.33 6.59
C PRO A 174 5.70 -13.36 5.42
N PRO A 175 5.89 -14.52 4.75
CA PRO A 175 6.88 -14.64 3.67
C PRO A 175 6.74 -13.61 2.53
N VAL A 176 5.51 -13.25 2.18
CA VAL A 176 5.22 -12.23 1.15
C VAL A 176 5.73 -10.85 1.59
N MET A 177 5.47 -10.47 2.85
CA MET A 177 5.98 -9.21 3.40
C MET A 177 7.50 -9.21 3.48
N TYR A 178 8.13 -10.33 3.86
CA TYR A 178 9.59 -10.43 3.88
C TYR A 178 10.21 -10.16 2.49
N GLN A 179 9.66 -10.78 1.44
CA GLN A 179 10.09 -10.56 0.06
C GLN A 179 9.86 -9.12 -0.40
N ALA A 180 8.72 -8.53 -0.01
CA ALA A 180 8.41 -7.13 -0.30
C ALA A 180 9.37 -6.17 0.41
N ILE A 181 9.77 -6.43 1.66
CA ILE A 181 10.76 -5.63 2.39
C ILE A 181 12.11 -5.67 1.65
N ASP A 182 12.57 -6.86 1.25
CA ASP A 182 13.83 -7.00 0.50
C ASP A 182 13.79 -6.25 -0.84
N LEU A 183 12.67 -6.34 -1.57
CA LEU A 183 12.49 -5.61 -2.82
C LEU A 183 12.40 -4.09 -2.59
N TYR A 184 11.74 -3.64 -1.52
CA TYR A 184 11.66 -2.23 -1.16
C TYR A 184 13.04 -1.64 -0.88
N LEU A 185 13.85 -2.30 -0.06
CA LEU A 185 15.20 -1.85 0.25
C LEU A 185 16.12 -1.87 -0.99
N GLU A 186 15.95 -2.85 -1.90
CA GLU A 186 16.63 -2.83 -3.20
C GLU A 186 16.20 -1.63 -4.05
N MET A 187 14.91 -1.31 -4.08
CA MET A 187 14.36 -0.20 -4.87
C MET A 187 14.77 1.18 -4.35
N LEU A 188 15.22 1.30 -3.11
CA LEU A 188 15.79 2.55 -2.56
C LEU A 188 17.19 2.86 -3.11
N LYS A 189 17.91 1.87 -3.64
CA LYS A 189 19.27 2.07 -4.20
C LYS A 189 19.21 2.91 -5.47
N GLU A 190 20.21 3.77 -5.67
CA GLU A 190 20.31 4.62 -6.86
C GLU A 190 20.44 3.81 -8.16
N ASP A 191 21.08 2.64 -8.09
CA ASP A 191 21.34 1.74 -9.20
C ASP A 191 20.43 0.50 -9.20
N ASN A 192 19.23 0.59 -8.62
CA ASN A 192 18.29 -0.53 -8.55
C ASN A 192 17.93 -1.11 -9.94
N ILE A 193 17.30 -2.28 -9.94
CA ILE A 193 16.97 -3.04 -11.16
C ILE A 193 16.15 -2.25 -12.18
N VAL A 194 15.23 -1.40 -11.72
CA VAL A 194 14.39 -0.56 -12.59
C VAL A 194 15.22 0.56 -13.21
N MET A 195 16.06 1.21 -12.42
CA MET A 195 16.95 2.27 -12.89
C MET A 195 17.94 1.74 -13.93
N LYS A 196 18.54 0.57 -13.68
CA LYS A 196 19.39 -0.14 -14.65
C LYS A 196 18.64 -0.46 -15.94
N PHE A 197 17.41 -0.92 -15.86
CA PHE A 197 16.59 -1.21 -17.03
C PHE A 197 16.30 0.04 -17.86
N ILE A 198 15.82 1.11 -17.23
CA ILE A 198 15.52 2.39 -17.93
C ILE A 198 16.78 2.95 -18.57
N SER A 199 17.93 2.92 -17.87
CA SER A 199 19.20 3.43 -18.38
C SER A 199 19.71 2.66 -19.62
N LYS A 200 19.48 1.34 -19.67
CA LYS A 200 19.82 0.51 -20.85
C LYS A 200 18.87 0.73 -22.04
N ASN A 201 17.68 1.27 -21.80
CA ASN A 201 16.62 1.41 -22.80
C ASN A 201 16.23 2.88 -23.06
N LYS A 202 17.16 3.83 -22.88
CA LYS A 202 16.89 5.29 -23.01
C LYS A 202 16.32 5.70 -24.37
N GLY A 203 16.62 4.95 -25.44
CA GLY A 203 16.13 5.21 -26.80
C GLY A 203 14.63 4.95 -26.99
N LEU A 204 13.97 4.26 -26.06
CA LEU A 204 12.53 4.02 -26.11
C LEU A 204 11.74 5.26 -25.68
N SER A 205 10.53 5.39 -26.24
CA SER A 205 9.56 6.37 -25.78
C SER A 205 9.13 6.09 -24.33
N ASN A 206 8.62 7.10 -23.64
CA ASN A 206 8.15 6.92 -22.26
C ASN A 206 7.01 5.89 -22.17
N GLN A 207 6.14 5.81 -23.18
CA GLN A 207 5.04 4.86 -23.22
C GLN A 207 5.55 3.41 -23.40
N GLU A 208 6.53 3.19 -24.26
CA GLU A 208 7.13 1.86 -24.44
C GLU A 208 7.88 1.40 -23.18
N LEU A 209 8.58 2.33 -22.51
CA LEU A 209 9.23 2.05 -21.22
C LEU A 209 8.20 1.64 -20.17
N LEU A 210 7.11 2.40 -20.02
CA LEU A 210 6.04 2.08 -19.06
C LEU A 210 5.46 0.69 -19.31
N THR A 211 5.08 0.37 -20.54
CA THR A 211 4.55 -0.95 -20.89
C THR A 211 5.53 -2.07 -20.52
N LYS A 212 6.82 -1.91 -20.81
CA LYS A 212 7.85 -2.90 -20.44
C LYS A 212 8.08 -2.98 -18.93
N LEU A 213 8.03 -1.86 -18.22
CA LEU A 213 8.21 -1.82 -16.77
C LEU A 213 7.09 -2.57 -16.04
N PHE A 214 5.83 -2.36 -16.43
CA PHE A 214 4.70 -3.12 -15.87
C PHE A 214 4.81 -4.61 -16.15
N TYR A 215 5.27 -4.99 -17.33
CA TYR A 215 5.43 -6.40 -17.70
C TYR A 215 6.59 -7.08 -16.97
N LEU A 216 7.74 -6.40 -16.84
CA LEU A 216 8.97 -7.00 -16.29
C LEU A 216 9.04 -6.93 -14.76
N PHE A 217 8.39 -5.95 -14.15
CA PHE A 217 8.46 -5.73 -12.70
C PHE A 217 7.07 -5.70 -12.04
N PRO A 218 6.23 -6.72 -12.24
CA PRO A 218 4.86 -6.74 -11.73
C PRO A 218 4.80 -6.75 -10.18
N THR A 219 5.84 -7.26 -9.52
CA THR A 219 5.90 -7.38 -8.05
C THR A 219 6.23 -6.07 -7.33
N ILE A 220 6.58 -4.99 -8.06
CA ILE A 220 6.88 -3.69 -7.46
C ILE A 220 5.59 -2.95 -7.06
N GLY A 221 4.51 -3.09 -7.83
CA GLY A 221 3.24 -2.40 -7.54
C GLY A 221 3.25 -0.88 -7.80
N TYR A 222 4.29 -0.35 -8.45
CA TYR A 222 4.32 1.06 -8.86
C TYR A 222 3.29 1.35 -9.94
N GLY A 223 2.64 2.50 -9.86
CA GLY A 223 1.82 3.05 -10.94
C GLY A 223 2.60 3.96 -11.87
N ASP A 224 1.89 4.52 -12.87
CA ASP A 224 2.47 5.40 -13.88
C ASP A 224 3.28 6.54 -13.26
N SER A 225 2.74 7.19 -12.23
CA SER A 225 3.36 8.36 -11.63
C SER A 225 4.75 8.08 -11.04
N GLN A 226 4.94 6.91 -10.43
CA GLN A 226 6.21 6.50 -9.85
C GLN A 226 7.21 6.16 -10.95
N TYR A 227 6.80 5.37 -11.94
CA TYR A 227 7.69 5.02 -13.06
C TYR A 227 8.06 6.24 -13.91
N ILE A 228 7.12 7.16 -14.19
CA ILE A 228 7.40 8.40 -14.93
C ILE A 228 8.44 9.25 -14.18
N LYS A 229 8.37 9.35 -12.85
CA LYS A 229 9.40 10.04 -12.06
C LYS A 229 10.79 9.42 -12.24
N LEU A 230 10.90 8.10 -12.21
CA LEU A 230 12.17 7.39 -12.44
C LEU A 230 12.69 7.59 -13.87
N ILE A 231 11.82 7.49 -14.88
CA ILE A 231 12.16 7.72 -16.29
C ILE A 231 12.69 9.15 -16.47
N ASN A 232 11.98 10.14 -15.93
CA ASN A 232 12.38 11.54 -16.05
C ASN A 232 13.70 11.83 -15.34
N LYS A 233 13.95 11.22 -14.17
CA LYS A 233 15.23 11.32 -13.46
C LYS A 233 16.39 10.87 -14.36
N ILE A 234 16.29 9.68 -14.93
CA ILE A 234 17.35 9.10 -15.78
C ILE A 234 17.54 9.87 -17.10
N LYS A 235 16.45 10.36 -17.71
CA LYS A 235 16.54 11.12 -18.96
C LYS A 235 17.15 12.51 -18.73
N LYS A 236 16.85 13.19 -17.62
CA LYS A 236 17.49 14.46 -17.24
C LYS A 236 18.98 14.32 -16.94
N GLU A 237 19.40 13.25 -16.27
CA GLU A 237 20.82 12.97 -16.02
C GLU A 237 21.62 12.72 -17.32
N ALA A 238 20.96 12.45 -18.44
CA ALA A 238 21.59 12.22 -19.73
C ALA A 238 21.70 13.49 -20.60
N GLU A 239 21.05 14.60 -20.22
CA GLU A 239 21.22 15.88 -20.91
C GLU A 239 22.58 16.48 -20.52
N PRO A 240 23.44 16.86 -21.47
CA PRO A 240 24.70 17.51 -21.14
C PRO A 240 24.38 18.79 -20.36
N LYS A 241 25.02 18.97 -19.21
CA LYS A 241 25.01 20.26 -18.50
C LYS A 241 25.73 21.26 -19.40
N ILE A 242 24.97 22.11 -20.08
CA ILE A 242 25.46 23.25 -20.87
C ILE A 242 26.10 24.26 -19.92
#